data_AF-A0A9P6S302-F1
#
_entry.id   AF-A0A9P6S302-F1
#
_cell.length_a   1.000
_cell.length_b   1.000
_cell.length_c   1.000
_cell.angle_alpha   90.00
_cell.angle_beta   90.00
_cell.angle_gamma   90.00
#
_symmetry.space_group_name_H-M   'P 1'
#
loop_
_entity.id
_entity.type
_entity.pdbx_description
1 polymer ?
#
loop_
_entity_poly.entity_id
_entity_poly.type
_entity_poly.pdbx_seq_one_letter_code
_entity_poly.pdbx_strand_id
1 'polypeptide(L)' 'KERFDSLEEYEHVKSAYIINNKMMSKAKTQMVVMHPLPRVSEIEPEVDFDQRAAYFRQMRYGLYVRMALLALVLGKSF' A
#
# COMPACT_ATOMS: atom_id res chain seq x y z
N LYS A 1 15.28 3.51 -5.71
CA LYS A 1 16.75 3.55 -5.55
C LYS A 1 17.42 2.22 -5.95
N GLU A 2 17.05 1.08 -5.35
CA GLU A 2 17.65 -0.24 -5.70
C GLU A 2 17.22 -0.81 -7.06
N ARG A 3 16.18 -0.24 -7.68
CA ARG A 3 15.61 -0.70 -8.96
C ARG A 3 15.95 0.21 -10.16
N PHE A 4 16.81 1.21 -9.97
CA PHE A 4 17.19 2.17 -11.00
C PHE A 4 18.69 2.11 -11.22
N ASP A 5 19.12 2.29 -12.48
CA ASP A 5 20.54 2.24 -12.85
C ASP A 5 21.30 3.48 -12.34
N SER A 6 20.59 4.60 -12.14
CA SER A 6 21.13 5.82 -11.57
C SER A 6 20.22 6.42 -10.49
N LEU A 7 20.83 7.19 -9.58
CA LEU A 7 20.08 7.92 -8.57
C LEU A 7 19.27 9.07 -9.18
N GLU A 8 19.78 9.70 -10.24
CA GLU A 8 19.14 10.81 -10.93
C GLU A 8 17.81 10.38 -11.56
N GLU A 9 17.78 9.23 -12.23
CA GLU A 9 16.55 8.67 -12.80
C GLU A 9 15.50 8.39 -11.71
N TYR A 10 15.93 7.85 -10.56
CA TYR A 10 15.04 7.64 -9.42
C TYR A 10 14.46 8.96 -8.89
N GLU A 11 15.28 9.99 -8.75
CA GLU A 11 14.86 11.30 -8.24
C GLU A 11 13.85 11.98 -9.17
N HIS A 12 13.99 11.81 -10.48
CA HIS A 12 13.04 12.33 -11.47
C HIS A 12 11.64 11.72 -11.35
N VAL A 13 11.52 10.45 -10.94
CA VAL A 13 10.23 9.73 -10.95
C VAL A 13 9.60 9.53 -9.58
N LYS A 14 10.38 9.56 -8.49
CA LYS A 14 9.90 9.20 -7.13
C LYS A 14 8.72 10.04 -6.61
N SER A 15 8.53 11.24 -7.15
CA SER A 15 7.49 12.19 -6.77
C SER A 15 6.53 12.53 -7.92
N ALA A 16 6.58 11.75 -9.01
CA ALA A 16 5.72 11.98 -10.17
C ALA A 16 4.22 11.83 -9.83
N TYR A 17 3.89 10.95 -8.88
CA TYR A 17 2.52 10.69 -8.43
C TYR A 17 2.47 10.57 -6.92
N ILE A 18 1.76 11.51 -6.28
CA ILE A 18 1.61 11.57 -4.82
C ILE A 18 0.12 11.56 -4.47
N ILE A 19 -0.29 10.61 -3.63
CA ILE A 19 -1.64 10.55 -3.08
C ILE A 19 -1.71 11.47 -1.86
N ASN A 20 -2.58 12.48 -1.93
CA ASN A 20 -2.84 13.46 -0.87
C ASN A 20 -4.34 13.78 -0.76
N ASN A 21 -4.74 14.56 0.23
CA ASN A 21 -6.15 14.90 0.47
C ASN A 21 -6.80 15.65 -0.70
N LYS A 22 -6.02 16.46 -1.44
CA LYS A 22 -6.51 17.16 -2.64
C LYS A 22 -6.87 16.19 -3.78
N MET A 23 -6.13 15.11 -3.92
CA MET A 23 -6.46 14.03 -4.86
C MET A 23 -7.64 13.21 -4.35
N MET A 24 -7.62 12.87 -3.06
CA MET A 24 -8.65 12.08 -2.40
C MET A 24 -10.02 12.77 -2.37
N SER A 25 -10.07 14.11 -2.37
CA SER A 25 -11.34 14.87 -2.43
C SER A 25 -12.09 14.70 -3.74
N LYS A 26 -11.38 14.38 -4.84
CA LYS A 26 -11.98 14.08 -6.16
C LYS A 26 -12.32 12.61 -6.34
N ALA A 27 -11.88 11.77 -5.41
CA ALA A 27 -11.94 10.34 -5.52
C ALA A 27 -13.30 9.82 -4.98
N LYS A 28 -13.77 8.67 -5.48
CA LYS A 28 -15.08 8.13 -5.10
C LYS A 28 -15.14 7.89 -3.59
N THR A 29 -16.29 8.15 -2.97
CA THR A 29 -16.48 8.00 -1.52
C THR A 29 -16.27 6.57 -1.04
N GLN A 30 -16.64 5.57 -1.86
CA GLN A 30 -16.55 4.14 -1.53
C GLN A 30 -15.31 3.45 -2.13
N MET A 31 -14.32 4.21 -2.63
CA MET A 31 -13.07 3.58 -3.09
C MET A 31 -12.19 3.17 -1.92
N VAL A 32 -11.20 2.33 -2.20
CA VAL A 32 -10.23 1.86 -1.22
C VAL A 32 -8.81 2.17 -1.70
N VAL A 33 -7.98 2.71 -0.81
CA VAL A 33 -6.55 2.94 -1.06
C VAL A 33 -5.74 1.81 -0.43
N MET A 34 -5.01 1.07 -1.26
CA MET A 34 -4.14 -0.03 -0.85
C MET A 34 -2.67 0.32 -1.15
N HIS A 35 -1.75 -0.25 -0.37
CA HIS A 35 -0.31 -0.04 -0.51
C HIS A 35 0.45 -1.21 0.13
N PRO A 36 1.41 -1.84 -0.57
CA PRO A 36 2.11 -3.01 -0.05
C PRO A 36 3.12 -2.70 1.08
N LEU A 37 3.48 -1.42 1.28
CA LEU A 37 4.52 -0.94 2.19
C LEU A 37 5.92 -1.56 1.89
N PRO A 38 7.02 -0.93 2.34
CA PRO A 38 7.11 0.40 2.96
C PRO A 38 6.72 1.51 1.98
N ARG A 39 6.11 2.58 2.48
CA ARG A 39 5.89 3.80 1.69
C ARG A 39 7.06 4.77 1.85
N VAL A 40 7.37 5.55 0.83
CA VAL A 40 8.45 6.55 0.84
C VAL A 40 7.88 7.96 0.72
N SER A 41 7.35 8.31 -0.44
CA SER A 41 6.81 9.65 -0.77
C SER A 41 5.55 9.60 -1.62
N GLU A 42 5.10 8.40 -1.98
CA GLU A 42 3.97 8.15 -2.86
C GLU A 42 2.60 8.38 -2.17
N ILE A 43 2.55 8.38 -0.83
CA ILE A 43 1.34 8.65 -0.04
C ILE A 43 1.70 9.57 1.12
N GLU A 44 1.08 10.74 1.18
CA GLU A 44 1.26 11.69 2.28
C GLU A 44 0.69 11.14 3.59
N PRO A 45 1.32 11.43 4.76
CA PRO A 45 0.85 10.94 6.06
C PRO A 45 -0.59 11.36 6.40
N GLU A 46 -1.06 12.50 5.87
CA GLU A 46 -2.43 12.97 6.09
C GLU A 46 -3.51 11.98 5.58
N VAL A 47 -3.17 11.15 4.60
CA VAL A 47 -4.09 10.15 4.02
C VAL A 47 -4.36 9.00 5.00
N ASP A 48 -3.53 8.82 6.04
CA ASP A 48 -3.74 7.80 7.07
C ASP A 48 -5.06 7.99 7.84
N PHE A 49 -5.54 9.22 7.89
CA PHE A 49 -6.79 9.58 8.57
C PHE A 49 -8.01 9.50 7.63
N ASP A 50 -7.82 9.27 6.33
CA ASP A 50 -8.92 9.03 5.41
C ASP A 50 -9.49 7.61 5.63
N GLN A 51 -10.80 7.49 5.79
CA GLN A 51 -11.46 6.20 6.04
C GLN A 51 -11.22 5.18 4.91
N ARG A 52 -10.90 5.66 3.70
CA ARG A 52 -10.60 4.84 2.52
C ARG A 52 -9.20 4.25 2.56
N ALA A 53 -8.31 4.72 3.42
CA ALA A 53 -6.98 4.14 3.62
C ALA A 53 -7.09 2.73 4.22
N ALA A 54 -6.68 1.72 3.47
CA ALA A 54 -6.77 0.31 3.85
C ALA A 54 -5.42 -0.40 4.00
N TYR A 55 -4.31 0.24 3.66
CA TYR A 55 -2.99 -0.38 3.68
C TYR A 55 -2.58 -0.95 5.05
N PHE A 56 -3.01 -0.34 6.17
CA PHE A 56 -2.80 -0.94 7.50
C PHE A 56 -3.62 -2.22 7.73
N ARG A 57 -4.89 -2.24 7.28
CA ARG A 57 -5.74 -3.44 7.34
C ARG A 57 -5.18 -4.53 6.44
N GLN A 58 -4.73 -4.16 5.24
CA GLN A 58 -4.07 -5.04 4.28
C GLN A 58 -2.85 -5.75 4.89
N MET A 59 -1.98 -5.03 5.60
CA MET A 59 -0.82 -5.66 6.26
C MET A 59 -1.24 -6.71 7.29
N ARG A 60 -2.26 -6.40 8.10
CA ARG A 60 -2.82 -7.36 9.06
C ARG A 60 -3.39 -8.59 8.36
N TYR A 61 -4.09 -8.40 7.23
CA TYR A 61 -4.60 -9.53 6.44
C TYR A 61 -3.50 -10.39 5.84
N GLY A 62 -2.30 -9.84 5.58
CA GLY A 62 -1.13 -10.62 5.18
C GLY A 62 -0.73 -11.70 6.19
N LEU A 63 -0.98 -11.50 7.49
CA LEU A 63 -0.79 -12.55 8.50
C LEU A 63 -1.81 -13.68 8.31
N TYR A 64 -3.10 -13.35 8.28
CA TYR A 64 -4.17 -14.35 8.21
C TYR A 64 -4.14 -15.15 6.89
N VAL A 65 -3.87 -14.48 5.77
CA VAL A 65 -3.75 -15.14 4.47
C VAL A 65 -2.59 -16.13 4.47
N ARG A 66 -1.44 -15.76 5.03
CA ARG A 66 -0.31 -16.69 5.15
C ARG A 66 -0.62 -17.87 6.08
N MET A 67 -1.28 -17.62 7.21
CA MET A 67 -1.73 -18.70 8.11
C MET A 67 -2.67 -19.67 7.39
N ALA A 68 -3.68 -19.16 6.67
CA ALA A 68 -4.62 -19.97 5.91
C ALA A 68 -3.92 -20.76 4.80
N LEU A 69 -3.00 -20.12 4.06
CA LEU A 69 -2.23 -20.76 3.00
C LEU A 69 -1.36 -21.90 3.56
N LEU A 70 -0.66 -21.66 4.67
CA LEU A 70 0.15 -22.69 5.33
C LEU A 70 -0.71 -23.83 5.87
N ALA A 71 -1.87 -23.55 6.47
CA ALA A 71 -2.79 -24.59 6.93
C ALA A 71 -3.28 -25.47 5.78
N LEU A 72 -3.58 -24.86 4.62
CA LEU A 72 -4.01 -25.56 3.41
C LEU A 72 -2.90 -26.45 2.81
N VAL A 73 -1.66 -25.94 2.73
CA VAL A 73 -0.52 -26.69 2.17
C VAL A 73 -0.03 -27.80 3.11
N LEU A 74 -0.07 -27.57 4.42
CA LEU A 74 0.38 -28.53 5.43
C LEU A 74 -0.70 -29.53 5.86
N GLY A 75 -1.88 -29.51 5.22
CA GLY A 75 -2.92 -30.52 5.40
C GLY A 75 -3.64 -30.47 6.75
N LYS A 76 -3.78 -29.28 7.36
CA LYS A 76 -4.59 -29.15 8.58
C LYS A 76 -6.06 -29.31 8.20
N SER A 77 -6.63 -30.49 8.44
CA SER A 77 -8.07 -30.73 8.34
C SER A 77 -8.81 -29.79 9.28
N PHE A 78 -9.80 -29.06 8.76
CA PHE A 78 -10.73 -28.24 9.55
C PHE A 78 -11.81 -29.10 10.20
#